data_AF-A0A5N3X9P3-F1
#
_entry.id   AF-A0A5N3X9P3-F1
#
_cell.length_a   1.000
_cell.length_b   1.000
_cell.length_c   1.000
_cell.angle_alpha   90.00
_cell.angle_beta   90.00
_cell.angle_gamma   90.00
#
_symmetry.space_group_name_H-M   'P 1'
#
loop_
_entity.id
_entity.type
_entity.pdbx_description
1 polymer ?
#
loop_
_entity_poly.entity_id
_entity_poly.type
_entity_poly.pdbx_seq_one_letter_code
_entity_poly.pdbx_strand_id
1 'polypeptide(L)'
;FTHNPTVDPIPYDTPKPAGHTRFVCISDTHSRTDGIQMPYGDILLHTGDFTELGLPSEVKKFNDCVTHCVLIELEHLEASSAISRMICGGV
;
A
#
# COMPACT_ATOMS: atom_id res chain seq x y z
N PHE A 1 7.51 18.92 -25.33
CA PHE A 1 7.69 17.48 -25.05
C PHE A 1 8.94 17.33 -24.22
N THR A 2 8.82 17.51 -22.90
CA THR A 2 9.96 17.46 -21.98
C THR A 2 10.40 16.01 -21.84
N HIS A 3 11.66 15.76 -22.16
CA HIS A 3 12.34 14.50 -21.89
C HIS A 3 12.23 14.25 -20.38
N ASN A 4 11.39 13.30 -19.96
CA ASN A 4 11.40 12.83 -18.59
C ASN A 4 12.74 12.10 -18.41
N PRO A 5 13.63 12.51 -17.49
CA PRO A 5 14.80 11.71 -17.20
C PRO A 5 14.30 10.37 -16.64
N THR A 6 14.51 9.29 -17.39
CA THR A 6 14.18 7.95 -16.94
C THR A 6 15.10 7.60 -15.77
N VAL A 7 14.53 7.51 -14.57
CA VAL A 7 15.24 7.02 -13.40
C VAL A 7 15.13 5.50 -13.40
N ASP A 8 16.27 4.82 -13.33
CA ASP A 8 16.27 3.36 -13.21
C ASP A 8 15.72 2.94 -11.84
N PRO A 9 14.79 1.97 -11.80
CA PRO A 9 14.25 1.49 -10.53
C PRO A 9 15.33 0.73 -9.75
N ILE A 10 15.38 0.98 -8.45
CA ILE A 10 16.21 0.20 -7.52
C ILE A 10 15.51 -1.12 -7.18
N PRO A 11 16.24 -2.25 -7.07
CA PRO A 11 15.68 -3.51 -6.58
C PRO A 11 15.06 -3.39 -5.17
N TYR A 12 14.01 -4.16 -4.89
CA TYR A 12 13.28 -4.09 -3.61
C TYR A 12 14.10 -4.57 -2.40
N ASP A 13 15.06 -5.45 -2.62
CA ASP A 13 16.00 -5.96 -1.61
C ASP A 13 17.17 -5.01 -1.33
N THR A 14 17.27 -3.89 -2.06
CA THR A 14 18.28 -2.86 -1.83
C THR A 14 18.19 -2.37 -0.38
N PRO A 15 19.25 -2.48 0.43
CA PRO A 15 19.22 -2.03 1.82
C PRO A 15 18.84 -0.55 1.93
N LYS A 16 17.95 -0.21 2.87
CA LYS A 16 17.63 1.19 3.17
C LYS A 16 18.85 1.84 3.87
N PRO A 17 19.39 2.96 3.36
CA PRO A 17 20.48 3.67 4.05
C PRO A 17 20.08 4.08 5.47
N ALA A 18 21.05 4.10 6.38
CA ALA A 18 20.82 4.50 7.77
C ALA A 18 20.27 5.93 7.84
N GLY A 19 19.29 6.17 8.71
CA GLY A 19 18.66 7.49 8.89
C GLY A 19 17.75 7.95 7.75
N HIS A 20 17.44 7.08 6.77
CA HIS A 20 16.54 7.41 5.66
C HIS A 20 15.15 6.79 5.82
N THR A 21 14.17 7.43 5.18
CA THR A 21 12.79 6.94 5.02
C THR A 21 12.60 6.43 3.59
N ARG A 22 12.07 5.22 3.44
CA ARG A 22 11.73 4.61 2.16
C ARG A 22 10.23 4.77 1.93
N PHE A 23 9.89 5.53 0.90
CA PHE A 23 8.52 5.69 0.44
C PHE A 23 8.19 4.62 -0.59
N VAL A 24 7.00 4.01 -0.46
CA VAL A 24 6.41 3.17 -1.50
C VAL A 24 5.35 4.01 -2.20
N CYS A 25 5.59 4.34 -3.46
CA CYS A 25 4.69 5.19 -4.24
C CYS A 25 3.92 4.35 -5.26
N ILE A 26 2.59 4.39 -5.20
CA ILE A 26 1.68 3.73 -6.15
C ILE A 26 0.57 4.70 -6.56
N SER A 27 -0.10 4.42 -7.67
CA SER A 27 -1.18 5.25 -8.19
C SER A 27 -2.09 4.43 -9.11
N ASP A 28 -3.28 4.94 -9.41
CA ASP A 28 -4.14 4.47 -10.51
C ASP A 28 -4.41 2.96 -10.47
N THR A 29 -4.62 2.43 -9.26
CA THR A 29 -4.86 0.99 -9.07
C THR A 29 -6.25 0.58 -9.56
N HIS A 30 -7.22 1.50 -9.62
CA HIS A 30 -8.60 1.28 -10.08
C HIS A 30 -9.20 -0.04 -9.56
N SER A 31 -9.24 -0.22 -8.24
CA SER A 31 -9.74 -1.44 -7.58
C SER A 31 -8.98 -2.75 -7.88
N ARG A 32 -7.90 -2.70 -8.66
CA ARG A 32 -7.03 -3.85 -9.05
C ARG A 32 -5.84 -3.99 -8.10
N THR A 33 -6.13 -4.15 -6.82
CA THR A 33 -5.10 -4.37 -5.80
C THR A 33 -4.74 -5.85 -5.61
N ASP A 34 -5.53 -6.77 -6.17
CA ASP A 34 -5.32 -8.20 -6.05
C ASP A 34 -4.02 -8.60 -6.79
N GLY A 35 -3.06 -9.17 -6.06
CA GLY A 35 -1.77 -9.60 -6.62
C GLY A 35 -0.66 -8.55 -6.63
N ILE A 36 -0.91 -7.33 -6.13
CA ILE A 36 0.17 -6.36 -5.90
C ILE A 36 1.02 -6.86 -4.73
N GLN A 37 2.27 -7.23 -5.01
CA GLN A 37 3.27 -7.51 -3.98
C GLN A 37 3.91 -6.20 -3.55
N MET A 38 3.52 -5.71 -2.37
CA MET A 38 4.05 -4.46 -1.85
C MET A 38 5.49 -4.65 -1.34
N PRO A 39 6.46 -3.85 -1.82
CA PRO A 39 7.82 -3.90 -1.30
C PRO A 39 7.88 -3.35 0.12
N TYR A 40 8.93 -3.71 0.86
CA TYR A 40 9.19 -3.12 2.17
C TYR A 40 9.41 -1.61 2.03
N GLY A 41 8.76 -0.84 2.90
CA GLY A 41 8.97 0.59 3.04
C GLY A 41 8.30 1.14 4.29
N ASP A 42 8.65 2.36 4.64
CA ASP A 42 8.21 3.00 5.88
C ASP A 42 6.87 3.74 5.70
N ILE A 43 6.63 4.31 4.51
CA ILE A 43 5.44 5.11 4.22
C ILE A 43 4.88 4.73 2.85
N LEU A 44 3.60 4.36 2.80
CA LEU A 44 2.85 4.17 1.56
C LEU A 44 2.22 5.49 1.10
N LEU A 45 2.50 5.87 -0.14
CA LEU A 45 1.90 6.99 -0.85
C LEU A 45 1.07 6.45 -2.02
N HIS A 46 -0.25 6.61 -1.96
CA HIS A 46 -1.14 6.35 -3.09
C HIS A 46 -1.63 7.68 -3.68
N THR A 47 -1.31 7.98 -4.94
CA THR A 47 -1.49 9.35 -5.49
C THR A 47 -2.83 9.63 -6.18
N GLY A 48 -3.76 8.69 -6.22
CA GLY A 48 -5.11 8.89 -6.76
C GLY A 48 -5.67 7.64 -7.41
N ASP A 49 -6.94 7.66 -7.83
CA ASP A 49 -7.56 6.62 -8.66
C ASP A 49 -7.44 5.18 -8.11
N PHE A 50 -7.68 5.01 -6.81
CA PHE A 50 -7.68 3.68 -6.18
C PHE A 50 -9.00 2.91 -6.37
N THR A 51 -10.05 3.56 -6.88
CA THR A 51 -11.35 2.96 -7.21
C THR A 51 -11.61 3.04 -8.71
N GLU A 52 -12.36 2.09 -9.28
CA GLU A 52 -12.79 2.16 -10.68
C GLU A 52 -13.98 3.12 -10.84
N LEU A 53 -14.97 3.02 -9.94
CA LEU A 53 -16.23 3.78 -10.04
C LEU A 53 -16.51 4.65 -8.81
N GLY A 54 -15.68 4.57 -7.77
CA GLY A 54 -15.87 5.31 -6.52
C GLY A 54 -16.93 4.69 -5.60
N LEU A 55 -17.21 3.40 -5.76
CA LEU A 55 -18.22 2.74 -4.93
C LEU A 55 -17.73 2.56 -3.48
N PRO A 56 -18.60 2.68 -2.47
CA PRO A 56 -18.20 2.46 -1.08
C PRO A 56 -17.56 1.08 -0.82
N SER A 57 -17.99 0.05 -1.56
CA SER A 57 -17.38 -1.28 -1.50
C SER A 57 -15.93 -1.30 -2.01
N GLU A 58 -15.60 -0.49 -3.02
CA GLU A 58 -14.25 -0.36 -3.55
C GLU A 58 -13.35 0.40 -2.59
N VAL A 59 -13.87 1.47 -1.98
CA VAL A 59 -13.16 2.20 -0.91
C VAL A 59 -12.85 1.25 0.26
N LYS A 60 -13.84 0.43 0.66
CA LYS A 60 -13.62 -0.58 1.70
C LYS A 60 -12.56 -1.60 1.29
N LYS A 61 -12.63 -2.15 0.07
CA LYS A 61 -11.64 -3.09 -0.46
C LYS A 61 -10.23 -2.51 -0.44
N PHE A 62 -10.08 -1.26 -0.88
CA PHE A 62 -8.80 -0.56 -0.86
C PHE A 62 -8.27 -0.38 0.57
N ASN A 63 -9.13 0.05 1.50
CA ASN A 63 -8.74 0.21 2.91
C ASN A 63 -8.32 -1.12 3.56
N ASP A 64 -9.02 -2.22 3.24
CA ASP A 64 -8.66 -3.56 3.71
C ASP A 64 -7.29 -3.98 3.15
N CYS A 65 -7.02 -3.68 1.86
CA CYS A 65 -5.71 -3.92 1.23
C CYS A 65 -4.58 -3.14 1.90
N VAL A 66 -4.76 -1.83 2.13
CA VAL A 66 -3.76 -0.96 2.78
C VAL A 66 -3.49 -1.46 4.20
N THR A 67 -4.54 -1.83 4.95
CA THR A 67 -4.39 -2.40 6.29
C THR A 67 -3.54 -3.66 6.27
N HIS A 68 -3.75 -4.56 5.30
CA HIS A 68 -2.93 -5.76 5.17
C HIS A 68 -1.46 -5.46 4.87
N CYS A 69 -1.19 -4.45 4.03
CA CYS A 69 0.17 -4.07 3.66
C CYS A 69 0.99 -3.48 4.82
N VAL A 70 0.33 -2.76 5.74
CA VAL A 70 0.99 -2.15 6.91
C VAL A 70 1.27 -3.17 8.02
N LEU A 71 0.61 -4.34 8.00
CA LEU A 71 0.77 -5.39 9.01
C LEU A 71 1.87 -6.42 8.68
N ILE A 72 2.65 -6.22 7.62
CA ILE A 72 3.67 -7.19 7.16
C ILE A 72 4.87 -7.32 8.13
N GLU A 73 4.95 -6.54 9.20
CA GLU A 73 5.97 -6.74 10.27
C GLU A 73 5.68 -7.91 11.24
N LEU A 74 4.58 -8.66 11.10
CA LEU A 74 4.27 -9.79 12.01
C LEU A 74 3.83 -11.04 11.26
N GLU A 75 4.77 -11.78 10.66
CA GLU A 75 4.52 -13.19 10.36
C GLU A 75 4.43 -13.97 11.69
N HIS A 76 3.23 -14.26 12.19
CA HIS A 76 2.77 -15.65 12.41
C HIS A 76 1.44 -15.90 13.16
N LEU A 77 0.68 -14.94 13.68
CA LEU A 77 -0.50 -15.31 14.50
C LEU A 77 -1.77 -14.50 14.18
N GLU A 78 -2.77 -15.16 13.59
CA GLU A 78 -4.20 -15.05 13.90
C GLU A 78 -4.75 -13.64 14.23
N ALA A 79 -4.47 -12.62 13.41
CA ALA A 79 -4.92 -11.24 13.70
C ALA A 79 -5.86 -10.61 12.64
N SER A 80 -6.32 -11.37 11.65
CA SER A 80 -7.23 -10.84 10.62
C SER A 80 -8.57 -10.34 11.18
N SER A 81 -9.06 -10.93 12.28
CA SER A 81 -10.33 -10.56 12.93
C SER A 81 -10.24 -9.33 13.84
N ALA A 82 -9.10 -9.12 14.53
CA ALA A 82 -9.02 -8.13 15.61
C ALA A 82 -8.81 -6.70 15.11
N ILE A 83 -8.06 -6.51 14.02
CA ILE A 83 -7.65 -5.17 13.57
C ILE A 83 -8.74 -4.50 12.72
N SER A 84 -9.51 -5.29 11.94
CA SER A 84 -10.70 -4.78 11.24
C SER A 84 -11.73 -4.18 12.23
N ARG A 85 -11.84 -4.73 13.43
CA ARG A 85 -12.72 -4.19 14.48
C ARG A 85 -12.19 -2.91 15.13
N MET A 86 -10.87 -2.68 15.12
CA MET A 86 -10.27 -1.49 15.73
C MET A 86 -10.30 -0.27 14.79
N ILE A 87 -10.28 -0.48 13.47
CA ILE A 87 -10.33 0.59 12.46
C ILE A 87 -11.78 0.88 12.02
N CYS A 88 -12.64 -0.13 11.93
CA CYS A 88 -14.03 0.03 11.45
C CYS A 88 -15.09 0.11 12.58
N GLY A 89 -14.72 -0.14 13.84
CA GLY A 89 -15.63 -0.24 14.97
C GLY A 89 -15.91 1.06 15.73
N GLY A 90 -16.02 2.17 15.01
CA GLY A 90 -16.14 3.51 15.60
C GLY A 90 -17.14 4.43 14.88
N VAL A 91 -18.33 3.92 14.54
CA VAL A 91 -19.58 4.66 14.39
C VAL A 91 -20.75 3.77 14.80
#